data_AF-A0A6I2VCU6-F1
#
_entry.id   AF-A0A6I2VCU6-F1
#
_cell.length_a   1.000
_cell.length_b   1.000
_cell.length_c   1.000
_cell.angle_alpha   90.00
_cell.angle_beta   90.00
_cell.angle_gamma   90.00
#
_symmetry.space_group_name_H-M   'P 1'
#
loop_
_entity.id
_entity.type
_entity.pdbx_description
1 polymer ?
#
loop_
_entity_poly.entity_id
_entity_poly.type
_entity_poly.pdbx_seq_one_letter_code
_entity_poly.pdbx_strand_id
1 'polypeptide(L)'
;MRMSQLLLPTEREAPADAQALSHVLGVRAGLIRQLGAGLWTWLPAGWRVHQKIEAIIREEMNAIGGQELLMPLIQPRELWKKTGRDQIDELFSLSDRKGAEMVLAMTHEEAVTFHVSQIVRSYRDLPLILYQLQLNGRDEPRPRAGVLRTREFIMKDSYSFDRDDAGLEVSYAKHIEAYDRIFERSGLEWYRVESDVGVMGGSGAHEYMAPCPAGENDVALAPGYAA
;
A
#
# COMPACT_ATOMS: atom_id res chain seq x y z
N MET A 1 1.53 -29.56 -5.50
CA MET A 1 2.53 -29.84 -4.44
C MET A 1 1.93 -30.84 -3.46
N ARG A 2 2.74 -31.77 -2.95
CA ARG A 2 2.31 -32.72 -1.90
C ARG A 2 2.55 -32.10 -0.52
N MET A 3 1.67 -32.36 0.45
CA MET A 3 1.79 -31.82 1.82
C MET A 3 3.14 -32.16 2.48
N SER A 4 3.66 -33.37 2.25
CA SER A 4 4.94 -33.83 2.80
C SER A 4 6.18 -33.04 2.33
N GLN A 5 6.02 -32.16 1.35
CA GLN A 5 7.10 -31.33 0.79
C GLN A 5 6.87 -29.83 1.06
N LEU A 6 5.79 -29.46 1.76
CA LEU A 6 5.47 -28.07 2.07
C LEU A 6 6.08 -27.67 3.42
N LEU A 7 6.65 -26.47 3.48
CA LEU A 7 6.83 -25.76 4.73
C LEU A 7 5.49 -25.10 5.10
N LEU A 8 4.70 -25.80 5.92
CA LEU A 8 3.42 -25.31 6.44
C LEU A 8 3.34 -25.57 7.95
N PRO A 9 3.99 -24.73 8.77
CA PRO A 9 4.09 -24.93 10.21
C PRO A 9 2.81 -24.49 10.91
N THR A 10 1.78 -25.34 10.89
CA THR A 10 0.53 -25.04 11.60
C THR A 10 0.73 -25.08 13.12
N GLU A 11 0.14 -24.13 13.84
CA GLU A 11 0.25 -24.04 15.30
C GLU A 11 -1.10 -24.32 15.98
N ARG A 12 -1.04 -25.09 17.09
CA ARG A 12 -2.24 -25.41 17.87
C ARG A 12 -2.78 -24.17 18.58
N GLU A 13 -1.90 -23.39 19.16
CA GLU A 13 -2.17 -22.17 19.93
C GLU A 13 -1.57 -20.98 19.17
N ALA A 14 -2.21 -19.81 19.26
CA ALA A 14 -1.68 -18.58 18.69
C ALA A 14 -0.77 -17.86 19.71
N PRO A 15 0.07 -16.91 19.26
CA PRO A 15 0.80 -16.02 20.16
C PRO A 15 -0.15 -15.33 21.15
N ALA A 16 0.30 -15.17 22.40
CA ALA A 16 -0.53 -14.60 23.47
C ALA A 16 -0.92 -13.13 23.23
N ASP A 17 -0.15 -12.42 22.40
CA ASP A 17 -0.36 -11.04 21.99
C ASP A 17 -1.24 -10.89 20.74
N ALA A 18 -1.65 -12.00 20.11
CA ALA A 18 -2.53 -11.98 18.95
C ALA A 18 -3.99 -11.69 19.33
N GLN A 19 -4.42 -10.43 19.18
CA GLN A 19 -5.79 -10.00 19.50
C GLN A 19 -6.75 -10.13 18.31
N ALA A 20 -6.33 -9.74 17.10
CA ALA A 20 -7.18 -9.80 15.92
C ALA A 20 -7.35 -11.24 15.42
N LEU A 21 -8.58 -11.62 15.05
CA LEU A 21 -8.87 -12.98 14.56
C LEU A 21 -8.05 -13.34 13.31
N SER A 22 -7.86 -12.39 12.39
CA SER A 22 -7.01 -12.57 11.20
C SER A 22 -5.55 -12.87 11.56
N HIS A 23 -5.01 -12.19 12.57
CA HIS A 23 -3.67 -12.44 13.10
C HIS A 23 -3.57 -13.84 13.72
N VAL A 24 -4.50 -14.21 14.61
CA VAL A 24 -4.58 -15.55 15.23
C VAL A 24 -4.61 -16.65 14.17
N LEU A 25 -5.48 -16.53 13.17
CA LEU A 25 -5.62 -17.53 12.12
C LEU A 25 -4.42 -17.55 11.18
N GLY A 26 -3.87 -16.40 10.82
CA GLY A 26 -2.70 -16.28 9.95
C GLY A 26 -1.47 -17.01 10.49
N VAL A 27 -1.22 -16.88 11.80
CA VAL A 27 -0.13 -17.61 12.46
C VAL A 27 -0.45 -19.10 12.58
N ARG A 28 -1.64 -19.46 13.10
CA ARG A 28 -2.01 -20.86 13.31
C ARG A 28 -2.08 -21.68 12.02
N ALA A 29 -2.46 -21.06 10.91
CA ALA A 29 -2.48 -21.71 9.61
C ALA A 29 -1.09 -21.75 8.93
N GLY A 30 -0.04 -21.20 9.56
CA GLY A 30 1.31 -21.16 8.98
C GLY A 30 1.40 -20.27 7.75
N LEU A 31 0.64 -19.17 7.70
CA LEU A 31 0.63 -18.20 6.59
C LEU A 31 1.62 -17.06 6.82
N ILE A 32 1.75 -16.60 8.07
CA ILE A 32 2.65 -15.51 8.46
C ILE A 32 3.43 -15.90 9.72
N ARG A 33 4.62 -15.32 9.90
CA ARG A 33 5.44 -15.49 11.10
C ARG A 33 6.14 -14.20 11.47
N GLN A 34 6.12 -13.83 12.74
CA GLN A 34 6.76 -12.60 13.20
C GLN A 34 8.28 -12.72 13.23
N LEU A 35 8.97 -11.73 12.68
CA LEU A 35 10.43 -11.58 12.74
C LEU A 35 10.84 -10.51 13.78
N GLY A 36 10.00 -9.50 13.97
CA GLY A 36 10.15 -8.43 14.95
C GLY A 36 8.85 -7.65 15.14
N ALA A 37 8.83 -6.64 16.01
CA ALA A 37 7.64 -5.79 16.19
C ALA A 37 7.26 -5.12 14.86
N GLY A 38 6.07 -5.44 14.34
CA GLY A 38 5.58 -4.96 13.05
C GLY A 38 6.32 -5.49 11.82
N LEU A 39 7.13 -6.55 11.95
CA LEU A 39 7.88 -7.15 10.84
C LEU A 39 7.45 -8.60 10.68
N TRP A 40 6.84 -8.92 9.54
CA TRP A 40 6.18 -10.20 9.27
C TRP A 40 6.76 -10.89 8.05
N THR A 41 7.10 -12.16 8.21
CA THR A 41 7.46 -13.04 7.11
C THR A 41 6.21 -13.71 6.57
N TRP A 42 5.94 -13.55 5.27
CA TRP A 42 4.98 -14.39 4.54
C TRP A 42 5.57 -15.78 4.33
N LEU A 43 4.96 -16.79 4.93
CA LEU A 43 5.33 -18.19 4.73
C LEU A 43 4.78 -18.69 3.37
N PRO A 44 5.27 -19.81 2.82
CA PRO A 44 4.96 -20.21 1.44
C PRO A 44 3.46 -20.27 1.10
N ALA A 45 2.60 -20.71 2.03
CA ALA A 45 1.16 -20.72 1.81
C ALA A 45 0.56 -19.30 1.81
N GLY A 46 0.97 -18.44 2.75
CA GLY A 46 0.54 -17.04 2.80
C GLY A 46 1.02 -16.24 1.59
N TRP A 47 2.28 -16.44 1.18
CA TRP A 47 2.84 -15.81 -0.01
C TRP A 47 2.07 -16.15 -1.29
N ARG A 48 1.61 -17.40 -1.43
CA ARG A 48 0.76 -17.80 -2.57
C ARG A 48 -0.59 -17.07 -2.59
N VAL A 49 -1.16 -16.76 -1.42
CA VAL A 49 -2.39 -15.96 -1.33
C VAL A 49 -2.08 -14.51 -1.70
N HIS A 50 -0.99 -13.95 -1.16
CA HIS A 50 -0.53 -12.60 -1.49
C HIS A 50 -0.37 -12.41 -3.01
N GLN A 51 0.34 -13.32 -3.69
CA GLN A 51 0.53 -13.27 -5.14
C GLN A 51 -0.77 -13.36 -5.95
N LYS A 52 -1.80 -14.03 -5.44
CA LYS A 52 -3.12 -14.04 -6.11
C LYS A 52 -3.83 -12.69 -5.99
N ILE A 53 -3.69 -12.02 -4.85
CA ILE A 53 -4.24 -10.68 -4.64
C ILE A 53 -3.50 -9.68 -5.54
N GLU A 54 -2.17 -9.76 -5.60
CA GLU A 54 -1.37 -8.95 -6.52
C GLU A 54 -1.77 -9.15 -7.98
N ALA A 55 -2.12 -10.39 -8.37
CA ALA A 55 -2.57 -10.67 -9.73
C ALA A 55 -3.89 -9.95 -10.05
N ILE A 56 -4.88 -9.99 -9.14
CA ILE A 56 -6.14 -9.24 -9.28
C ILE A 56 -5.84 -7.74 -9.43
N ILE A 57 -5.02 -7.18 -8.54
CA ILE A 57 -4.67 -5.76 -8.57
C ILE A 57 -4.02 -5.38 -9.90
N ARG A 58 -3.01 -6.15 -10.34
CA ARG A 58 -2.28 -5.92 -11.59
C ARG A 58 -3.19 -5.97 -12.80
N GLU A 59 -4.10 -6.93 -12.87
CA GLU A 59 -5.08 -7.04 -13.96
C GLU A 59 -5.96 -5.78 -14.06
N GLU A 60 -6.48 -5.30 -12.92
CA GLU A 60 -7.37 -4.13 -12.90
C GLU A 60 -6.63 -2.81 -13.15
N MET A 61 -5.41 -2.66 -12.65
CA MET A 61 -4.57 -1.49 -12.94
C MET A 61 -4.15 -1.44 -14.41
N ASN A 62 -3.81 -2.59 -15.01
CA ASN A 62 -3.49 -2.67 -16.44
C ASN A 62 -4.73 -2.37 -17.30
N ALA A 63 -5.93 -2.77 -16.87
CA ALA A 63 -7.17 -2.51 -17.60
C ALA A 63 -7.47 -1.01 -17.76
N ILE A 64 -7.02 -0.16 -16.82
CA ILE A 64 -7.16 1.30 -16.93
C ILE A 64 -6.00 1.99 -17.66
N GLY A 65 -5.07 1.22 -18.23
CA GLY A 65 -3.87 1.72 -18.92
C GLY A 65 -2.70 2.01 -17.99
N GLY A 66 -2.73 1.51 -16.75
CA GLY A 66 -1.61 1.59 -15.82
C GLY A 66 -0.39 0.83 -16.33
N GLN A 67 0.79 1.43 -16.16
CA GLN A 67 2.07 0.85 -16.54
C GLN A 67 2.83 0.49 -15.26
N GLU A 68 3.10 -0.79 -15.07
CA GLU A 68 3.83 -1.28 -13.91
C GLU A 68 5.34 -0.97 -14.04
N LEU A 69 5.92 -0.42 -12.98
CA LEU A 69 7.36 -0.18 -12.83
C LEU A 69 7.80 -0.56 -11.41
N LEU A 70 9.09 -0.39 -11.10
CA LEU A 70 9.62 -0.65 -9.75
C LEU A 70 10.65 0.41 -9.37
N MET A 71 10.31 1.25 -8.38
CA MET A 71 11.19 2.31 -7.87
C MET A 71 11.94 1.86 -6.61
N PRO A 72 13.17 2.34 -6.37
CA PRO A 72 13.93 1.97 -5.18
C PRO A 72 13.18 2.24 -3.86
N LEU A 73 13.28 1.29 -2.92
CA LEU A 73 12.82 1.47 -1.54
C LEU A 73 13.71 2.47 -0.78
N ILE A 74 15.03 2.41 -0.99
CA ILE A 74 15.96 3.37 -0.39
C ILE A 74 16.07 4.58 -1.33
N GLN A 75 15.73 5.76 -0.83
CA GLN A 75 15.72 7.01 -1.60
C GLN A 75 16.64 8.07 -1.00
N PRO A 76 17.24 8.96 -1.81
CA PRO A 76 17.97 10.11 -1.28
C PRO A 76 17.04 11.04 -0.49
N ARG A 77 17.44 11.41 0.74
CA ARG A 77 16.63 12.32 1.59
C ARG A 77 16.39 13.67 0.93
N GLU A 78 17.30 14.10 0.05
CA GLU A 78 17.19 15.37 -0.68
C GLU A 78 15.88 15.48 -1.49
N LEU A 79 15.35 14.38 -2.02
CA LEU A 79 14.07 14.43 -2.75
C LEU A 79 12.90 14.78 -1.80
N TRP A 80 12.94 14.25 -0.58
CA TRP A 80 11.94 14.50 0.46
C TRP A 80 12.08 15.90 1.07
N LYS A 81 13.30 16.41 1.19
CA LYS A 81 13.56 17.80 1.62
C LYS A 81 12.93 18.81 0.66
N LYS A 82 12.98 18.54 -0.65
CA LYS A 82 12.39 19.43 -1.67
C LYS A 82 10.88 19.56 -1.56
N THR A 83 10.20 18.52 -1.10
CA THR A 83 8.74 18.53 -0.87
C THR A 83 8.39 18.94 0.57
N GLY A 84 9.37 19.08 1.46
CA GLY A 84 9.18 19.35 2.88
C GLY A 84 8.67 18.14 3.67
N ARG A 85 8.58 16.96 3.06
CA ARG A 85 8.05 15.73 3.68
C ARG A 85 9.12 14.91 4.41
N ASP A 86 10.35 15.40 4.51
CA ASP A 86 11.42 14.74 5.25
C ASP A 86 11.31 14.87 6.78
N GLN A 87 10.28 15.57 7.26
CA GLN A 87 9.98 15.79 8.70
C GLN A 87 8.86 14.88 9.23
N ILE A 88 8.33 13.96 8.42
CA ILE A 88 7.31 13.01 8.86
C ILE A 88 7.94 12.07 9.91
N ASP A 89 7.32 11.97 11.08
CA ASP A 89 7.86 11.21 12.22
C ASP A 89 8.02 9.72 11.90
N GLU A 90 7.09 9.14 11.13
CA GLU A 90 7.13 7.73 10.71
C GLU A 90 8.10 7.46 9.55
N LEU A 91 8.86 8.46 9.07
CA LEU A 91 9.83 8.28 7.99
C LEU A 91 11.16 7.72 8.54
N PHE A 92 11.45 6.47 8.17
CA PHE A 92 12.74 5.86 8.45
C PHE A 92 13.89 6.67 7.85
N SER A 93 14.81 7.12 8.71
CA SER A 93 16.05 7.80 8.32
C SER A 93 17.24 6.85 8.42
N LEU A 94 18.13 6.88 7.43
CA LEU A 94 19.39 6.13 7.44
C LEU A 94 20.54 6.97 6.88
N SER A 95 21.77 6.61 7.26
CA SER A 95 22.98 7.17 6.68
C SER A 95 23.82 6.05 6.10
N ASP A 96 24.29 6.21 4.86
CA ASP A 96 25.15 5.22 4.23
C ASP A 96 26.59 5.30 4.77
N ARG A 97 27.45 4.37 4.34
CA ARG A 97 28.86 4.32 4.79
C ARG A 97 29.70 5.55 4.40
N LYS A 98 29.21 6.39 3.49
CA LYS A 98 29.86 7.63 3.03
C LYS A 98 29.24 8.86 3.68
N GLY A 99 28.25 8.69 4.57
CA GLY A 99 27.54 9.77 5.23
C GLY A 99 26.38 10.37 4.42
N ALA A 100 25.97 9.74 3.31
CA ALA A 100 24.83 10.21 2.55
C ALA A 100 23.53 9.95 3.32
N GLU A 101 22.70 10.99 3.46
CA GLU A 101 21.39 10.90 4.10
C GLU A 101 20.38 10.25 3.14
N MET A 102 19.79 9.16 3.58
CA MET A 102 18.83 8.38 2.81
C MET A 102 17.59 8.13 3.68
N VAL A 103 16.49 7.77 3.04
CA VAL A 103 15.26 7.36 3.71
C VAL A 103 14.80 6.01 3.19
N LEU A 104 14.11 5.25 4.02
CA LEU A 104 13.38 4.08 3.57
C LEU A 104 11.95 4.55 3.24
N ALA A 105 11.61 4.48 1.96
CA ALA A 105 10.40 5.07 1.42
C ALA A 105 9.14 4.51 2.07
N MET A 106 8.33 5.42 2.63
CA MET A 106 6.97 5.10 3.08
C MET A 106 5.93 5.20 1.95
N THR A 107 6.27 5.93 0.89
CA THR A 107 5.55 6.14 -0.38
C THR A 107 6.54 6.74 -1.40
N HIS A 108 6.12 6.98 -2.64
CA HIS A 108 7.00 7.30 -3.76
C HIS A 108 6.58 8.53 -4.60
N GLU A 109 5.76 9.45 -4.09
CA GLU A 109 5.37 10.67 -4.86
C GLU A 109 6.60 11.47 -5.32
N GLU A 110 7.60 11.64 -4.45
CA GLU A 110 8.86 12.33 -4.76
C GLU A 110 9.64 11.65 -5.89
N ALA A 111 9.78 10.32 -5.80
CA ALA A 111 10.61 9.54 -6.71
C ALA A 111 9.99 9.49 -8.12
N VAL A 112 8.70 9.20 -8.20
CA VAL A 112 8.00 9.15 -9.49
C VAL A 112 7.96 10.53 -10.14
N THR A 113 7.69 11.59 -9.37
CA THR A 113 7.69 12.97 -9.87
C THR A 113 9.08 13.39 -10.34
N PHE A 114 10.13 13.04 -9.62
CA PHE A 114 11.51 13.30 -10.03
C PHE A 114 11.79 12.71 -11.42
N HIS A 115 11.44 11.44 -11.65
CA HIS A 115 11.65 10.80 -12.95
C HIS A 115 10.76 11.39 -14.06
N VAL A 116 9.46 11.57 -13.80
CA VAL A 116 8.53 12.07 -14.81
C VAL A 116 8.87 13.49 -15.23
N SER A 117 9.27 14.37 -14.30
CA SER A 117 9.68 15.75 -14.59
C SER A 117 10.88 15.88 -15.54
N GLN A 118 11.70 14.83 -15.63
CA GLN A 118 12.86 14.78 -16.52
C GLN A 118 12.52 14.28 -17.92
N ILE A 119 11.44 13.51 -18.05
CA ILE A 119 11.07 12.77 -19.26
C ILE A 119 9.94 13.49 -20.00
N VAL A 120 8.87 13.86 -19.31
CA VAL A 120 7.69 14.50 -19.90
C VAL A 120 8.02 15.95 -20.21
N ARG A 121 7.94 16.33 -21.50
CA ARG A 121 8.26 17.69 -21.97
C ARG A 121 7.10 18.36 -22.69
N SER A 122 6.03 17.62 -22.99
CA SER A 122 4.87 18.12 -23.71
C SER A 122 3.57 17.58 -23.11
N TYR A 123 2.51 18.37 -23.19
CA TYR A 123 1.16 17.93 -22.85
C TYR A 123 0.70 16.72 -23.69
N ARG A 124 1.35 16.48 -24.84
CA ARG A 124 1.06 15.34 -25.72
C ARG A 124 1.55 13.99 -25.17
N ASP A 125 2.44 14.04 -24.18
CA ASP A 125 2.95 12.84 -23.50
C ASP A 125 2.01 12.41 -22.35
N LEU A 126 0.93 13.18 -22.10
CA LEU A 126 -0.06 12.96 -21.05
C LEU A 126 -1.42 12.52 -21.65
N PRO A 127 -2.23 11.74 -20.92
CA PRO A 127 -2.03 11.30 -19.53
C PRO A 127 -1.12 10.08 -19.39
N LEU A 128 -0.52 9.92 -18.21
CA LEU A 128 0.22 8.72 -17.80
C LEU A 128 -0.37 8.17 -16.50
N ILE A 129 -0.41 6.85 -16.36
CA ILE A 129 -0.70 6.15 -15.10
C ILE A 129 0.45 5.18 -14.87
N LEU A 130 1.23 5.41 -13.82
CA LEU A 130 2.38 4.60 -13.44
C LEU A 130 2.13 4.00 -12.06
N TYR A 131 2.36 2.71 -11.88
CA TYR A 131 2.15 2.06 -10.59
C TYR A 131 3.23 1.03 -10.30
N GLN A 132 3.32 0.61 -9.04
CA GLN A 132 4.19 -0.49 -8.63
C GLN A 132 3.50 -1.34 -7.57
N LEU A 133 4.03 -2.54 -7.35
CA LEU A 133 3.74 -3.41 -6.22
C LEU A 133 5.07 -3.63 -5.49
N GLN A 134 5.29 -2.89 -4.40
CA GLN A 134 6.62 -2.73 -3.80
C GLN A 134 6.52 -2.79 -2.27
N LEU A 135 7.63 -3.14 -1.61
CA LEU A 135 7.76 -2.98 -0.17
C LEU A 135 7.84 -1.50 0.19
N ASN A 136 7.15 -1.11 1.25
CA ASN A 136 7.21 0.20 1.88
C ASN A 136 7.53 0.00 3.37
N GLY A 137 8.14 1.02 3.98
CA GLY A 137 8.32 1.02 5.42
C GLY A 137 7.86 2.30 6.07
N ARG A 138 7.23 2.15 7.23
CA ARG A 138 6.79 3.23 8.12
C ARG A 138 7.29 2.89 9.51
N ASP A 139 7.92 3.82 10.21
CA ASP A 139 8.37 3.60 11.58
C ASP A 139 7.20 3.72 12.57
N GLU A 140 6.20 2.86 12.36
CA GLU A 140 4.97 2.81 13.13
C GLU A 140 5.29 2.60 14.62
N PRO A 141 4.93 3.56 15.50
CA PRO A 141 5.28 3.48 16.91
C PRO A 141 4.58 2.33 17.65
N ARG A 142 3.41 1.88 17.17
CA ARG A 142 2.60 0.84 17.82
C ARG A 142 2.05 -0.18 16.81
N PRO A 143 2.92 -1.03 16.21
CA PRO A 143 2.46 -2.05 15.28
C PRO A 143 1.61 -3.09 16.02
N ARG A 144 0.46 -3.46 15.44
CA ARG A 144 -0.54 -4.32 16.07
C ARG A 144 -1.37 -5.09 15.04
N ALA A 145 -2.16 -6.04 15.52
CA ALA A 145 -3.12 -6.79 14.71
C ALA A 145 -2.51 -7.57 13.51
N GLY A 146 -1.30 -8.11 13.68
CA GLY A 146 -0.66 -8.92 12.65
C GLY A 146 -0.22 -8.06 11.47
N VAL A 147 -0.65 -8.45 10.26
CA VAL A 147 -0.33 -7.74 9.01
C VAL A 147 -1.23 -6.53 8.73
N LEU A 148 -2.14 -6.16 9.64
CA LEU A 148 -3.02 -5.01 9.45
C LEU A 148 -2.34 -3.67 9.77
N ARG A 149 -1.46 -3.61 10.78
CA ARG A 149 -0.69 -2.42 11.14
C ARG A 149 0.77 -2.78 11.44
N THR A 150 1.64 -2.54 10.46
CA THR A 150 3.03 -3.02 10.43
C THR A 150 4.03 -1.88 10.19
N ARG A 151 5.33 -2.21 10.30
CA ARG A 151 6.43 -1.31 9.96
C ARG A 151 6.98 -1.54 8.56
N GLU A 152 6.80 -2.75 8.03
CA GLU A 152 7.11 -3.12 6.65
C GLU A 152 5.87 -3.80 6.06
N PHE A 153 5.48 -3.40 4.85
CA PHE A 153 4.33 -3.96 4.14
C PHE A 153 4.48 -3.79 2.64
N ILE A 154 3.74 -4.59 1.87
CA ILE A 154 3.67 -4.43 0.41
C ILE A 154 2.50 -3.53 0.09
N MET A 155 2.75 -2.49 -0.71
CA MET A 155 1.74 -1.58 -1.20
C MET A 155 1.67 -1.66 -2.72
N LYS A 156 0.45 -1.51 -3.25
CA LYS A 156 0.26 -0.98 -4.60
C LYS A 156 0.03 0.51 -4.50
N ASP A 157 0.97 1.29 -5.00
CA ASP A 157 0.91 2.74 -5.15
C ASP A 157 0.87 3.07 -6.66
N SER A 158 -0.03 4.00 -7.03
CA SER A 158 -0.28 4.40 -8.42
C SER A 158 -0.34 5.92 -8.50
N TYR A 159 0.26 6.46 -9.55
CA TYR A 159 0.45 7.88 -9.76
C TYR A 159 -0.01 8.24 -11.17
N SER A 160 -1.03 9.10 -11.29
CA SER A 160 -1.42 9.68 -12.57
C SER A 160 -0.75 11.04 -12.79
N PHE A 161 -0.43 11.32 -14.04
CA PHE A 161 0.06 12.62 -14.49
C PHE A 161 -0.86 13.09 -15.60
N ASP A 162 -1.48 14.24 -15.37
CA ASP A 162 -2.52 14.78 -16.23
C ASP A 162 -2.19 16.23 -16.59
N ARG A 163 -2.72 16.71 -17.73
CA ARG A 163 -2.44 18.05 -18.23
C ARG A 163 -3.04 19.14 -17.34
N ASP A 164 -4.23 18.88 -16.84
CA ASP A 164 -5.11 19.81 -16.14
C ASP A 164 -6.07 19.03 -15.24
N ASP A 165 -6.85 19.76 -14.43
CA ASP A 165 -7.79 19.20 -13.46
C ASP A 165 -8.84 18.32 -14.13
N ALA A 166 -9.31 18.66 -15.34
CA ALA A 166 -10.27 17.84 -16.06
C ALA A 166 -9.68 16.47 -16.46
N GLY A 167 -8.39 16.43 -16.82
CA GLY A 167 -7.66 15.18 -17.00
C GLY A 167 -7.52 14.39 -15.70
N LEU A 168 -7.19 15.07 -14.60
CA LEU A 168 -7.11 14.45 -13.27
C LEU A 168 -8.44 13.78 -12.88
N GLU A 169 -9.58 14.45 -13.07
CA GLU A 169 -10.90 13.87 -12.78
C GLU A 169 -11.15 12.57 -13.57
N VAL A 170 -10.73 12.51 -14.83
CA VAL A 170 -10.83 11.29 -15.65
C VAL A 170 -9.93 10.18 -15.10
N SER A 171 -8.68 10.50 -14.76
CA SER A 171 -7.74 9.56 -14.18
C SER A 171 -8.20 9.06 -12.81
N TYR A 172 -8.77 9.93 -11.98
CA TYR A 172 -9.35 9.60 -10.68
C TYR A 172 -10.55 8.67 -10.81
N ALA A 173 -11.48 8.97 -11.72
CA ALA A 173 -12.63 8.11 -12.00
C ALA A 173 -12.22 6.71 -12.48
N LYS A 174 -11.17 6.60 -13.30
CA LYS A 174 -10.60 5.30 -13.68
C LYS A 174 -10.06 4.52 -12.49
N HIS A 175 -9.37 5.18 -11.57
CA HIS A 175 -8.85 4.53 -10.36
C HIS A 175 -9.99 4.06 -9.45
N ILE A 176 -11.05 4.86 -9.28
CA ILE A 176 -12.27 4.44 -8.59
C ILE A 176 -12.83 3.15 -9.20
N GLU A 177 -13.02 3.13 -10.52
CA GLU A 177 -13.57 1.97 -11.22
C GLU A 177 -12.69 0.72 -11.05
N ALA A 178 -11.37 0.88 -11.10
CA ALA A 178 -10.42 -0.19 -10.87
C ALA A 178 -10.48 -0.70 -9.42
N TYR A 179 -10.54 0.18 -8.43
CA TYR A 179 -10.60 -0.20 -7.02
C TYR A 179 -11.91 -0.91 -6.68
N ASP A 180 -13.05 -0.38 -7.16
CA ASP A 180 -14.36 -1.03 -7.02
C ASP A 180 -14.29 -2.50 -7.51
N ARG A 181 -13.69 -2.73 -8.70
CA ARG A 181 -13.48 -4.09 -9.23
C ARG A 181 -12.48 -4.91 -8.43
N ILE A 182 -11.37 -4.34 -7.96
CA ILE A 182 -10.38 -5.05 -7.14
C ILE A 182 -11.04 -5.60 -5.87
N PHE A 183 -11.79 -4.77 -5.13
CA PHE A 183 -12.42 -5.19 -3.89
C PHE A 183 -13.57 -6.19 -4.13
N GLU A 184 -14.38 -5.98 -5.17
CA GLU A 184 -15.41 -6.93 -5.59
C GLU A 184 -14.81 -8.31 -5.93
N ARG A 185 -13.76 -8.35 -6.75
CA ARG A 185 -13.06 -9.59 -7.13
C ARG A 185 -12.33 -10.25 -5.96
N SER A 186 -11.99 -9.48 -4.94
CA SER A 186 -11.39 -9.98 -3.69
C SER A 186 -12.42 -10.60 -2.74
N GLY A 187 -13.71 -10.47 -3.04
CA GLY A 187 -14.80 -11.03 -2.25
C GLY A 187 -14.96 -10.39 -0.88
N LEU A 188 -14.55 -9.12 -0.74
CA LEU A 188 -14.66 -8.36 0.49
C LEU A 188 -15.98 -7.61 0.51
N GLU A 189 -16.56 -7.44 1.70
CA GLU A 189 -17.49 -6.34 1.94
C GLU A 189 -16.66 -5.06 2.09
N TRP A 190 -17.07 -3.99 1.41
CA TRP A 190 -16.33 -2.74 1.40
C TRP A 190 -17.26 -1.53 1.26
N TYR A 191 -16.81 -0.40 1.77
CA TYR A 191 -17.42 0.92 1.58
C TYR A 191 -16.38 1.86 1.01
N ARG A 192 -16.72 2.58 -0.07
CA ARG A 192 -15.96 3.76 -0.50
C ARG A 192 -16.47 4.95 0.28
N VAL A 193 -15.59 5.58 1.05
CA VAL A 193 -15.91 6.66 1.98
C VAL A 193 -15.14 7.92 1.61
N GLU A 194 -15.74 9.09 1.75
CA GLU A 194 -14.99 10.35 1.66
C GLU A 194 -14.01 10.44 2.84
N SER A 195 -12.80 10.95 2.61
CA SER A 195 -11.76 10.97 3.65
C SER A 195 -10.86 12.21 3.60
N ASP A 196 -10.06 12.39 4.65
CA ASP A 196 -9.03 13.44 4.70
C ASP A 196 -7.83 13.07 3.81
N VAL A 197 -7.21 14.08 3.19
CA VAL A 197 -6.02 13.90 2.32
C VAL A 197 -4.73 13.64 3.13
N GLY A 198 -4.75 13.95 4.43
CA GLY A 198 -3.66 13.72 5.36
C GLY A 198 -2.33 14.32 4.93
N VAL A 199 -1.25 13.61 5.25
CA VAL A 199 0.14 14.00 4.93
C VAL A 199 0.48 13.91 3.45
N MET A 200 -0.42 13.37 2.61
CA MET A 200 -0.23 13.31 1.16
C MET A 200 -0.61 14.63 0.50
N GLY A 201 -1.45 15.44 1.15
CA GLY A 201 -1.99 16.68 0.59
C GLY A 201 -2.96 16.42 -0.56
N GLY A 202 -3.53 17.49 -1.11
CA GLY A 202 -4.52 17.43 -2.19
C GLY A 202 -5.83 18.12 -1.83
N SER A 203 -6.84 17.94 -2.67
CA SER A 203 -8.16 18.60 -2.56
C SER A 203 -9.31 17.65 -2.25
N GLY A 204 -9.11 16.34 -2.35
CA GLY A 204 -10.12 15.33 -2.06
C GLY A 204 -9.53 13.93 -2.02
N ALA A 205 -10.11 13.07 -1.19
CA ALA A 205 -9.70 11.68 -1.05
C ALA A 205 -10.92 10.79 -0.81
N HIS A 206 -10.78 9.53 -1.23
CA HIS A 206 -11.69 8.46 -0.86
C HIS A 206 -10.89 7.30 -0.30
N GLU A 207 -11.37 6.72 0.78
CA GLU A 207 -10.84 5.49 1.35
C GLU A 207 -11.76 4.32 1.05
N TYR A 208 -11.18 3.14 0.90
CA TYR A 208 -11.92 1.89 0.76
C TYR A 208 -11.80 1.13 2.08
N MET A 209 -12.91 1.08 2.82
CA MET A 209 -12.98 0.50 4.16
C MET A 209 -13.64 -0.88 4.11
N ALA A 210 -12.92 -1.90 4.56
CA ALA A 210 -13.47 -3.23 4.79
C ALA A 210 -13.90 -3.38 6.26
N PRO A 211 -15.19 -3.58 6.58
CA PRO A 211 -15.67 -3.65 7.95
C PRO A 211 -15.02 -4.78 8.73
N CYS A 212 -14.46 -4.47 9.90
CA CYS A 212 -13.82 -5.46 10.75
C CYS A 212 -13.87 -5.03 12.23
N PRO A 213 -14.12 -5.94 13.19
CA PRO A 213 -14.04 -5.63 14.62
C PRO A 213 -12.65 -5.15 15.09
N ALA A 214 -11.60 -5.44 14.33
CA ALA A 214 -10.24 -4.97 14.59
C ALA A 214 -9.88 -3.70 13.79
N GLY A 215 -10.86 -3.09 13.11
CA GLY A 215 -10.69 -1.85 12.37
C GLY A 215 -10.32 -0.69 13.29
N GLU A 216 -9.55 0.25 12.74
CA GLU A 216 -9.04 1.42 13.49
C GLU A 216 -9.73 2.73 13.13
N ASN A 217 -10.62 2.67 12.14
CA ASN A 217 -11.41 3.80 11.66
C ASN A 217 -12.88 3.56 11.97
N ASP A 218 -13.58 4.62 12.38
CA ASP A 218 -15.03 4.65 12.44
C ASP A 218 -15.57 5.15 11.10
N VAL A 219 -16.65 4.54 10.61
CA VAL A 219 -17.33 4.95 9.38
C VAL A 219 -18.75 5.41 9.71
N ALA A 220 -19.08 6.65 9.33
CA ALA A 220 -20.41 7.22 9.41
C ALA A 220 -21.21 6.85 8.16
N LEU A 221 -22.23 6.01 8.33
CA LEU A 221 -23.12 5.57 7.25
C LEU A 221 -24.47 6.29 7.29
N ALA A 222 -24.93 6.79 6.15
CA ALA A 222 -26.29 7.30 5.94
C ALA A 222 -26.79 6.89 4.53
N PRO A 223 -28.11 6.98 4.24
CA PRO A 223 -28.63 6.63 2.91
C PRO A 223 -27.93 7.42 1.79
N GLY A 224 -27.13 6.73 0.97
CA GLY A 224 -26.35 7.34 -0.11
C GLY A 224 -25.10 8.10 0.33
N TYR A 225 -24.65 7.93 1.58
CA TYR A 225 -23.48 8.62 2.13
C TYR A 225 -22.62 7.68 3.00
N ALA A 226 -21.31 7.77 2.83
CA ALA A 226 -20.34 7.11 3.68
C ALA A 226 -19.09 7.99 3.81
N ALA A 227 -18.65 8.26 5.04
CA ALA A 227 -17.46 9.05 5.38
C ALA A 227 -16.85 8.55 6.71
#